data_AF-A0A2S6SD02-F1
#
_entry.id   AF-A0A2S6SD02-F1
#
_cell.length_a   1.000
_cell.length_b   1.000
_cell.length_c   1.000
_cell.angle_alpha   90.00
_cell.angle_beta   90.00
_cell.angle_gamma   90.00
#
_symmetry.space_group_name_H-M   'P 1'
#
loop_
_entity.id
_entity.type
_entity.pdbx_description
1 polymer ?
#
loop_
_entity_poly.entity_id
_entity_poly.type
_entity_poly.pdbx_seq_one_letter_code
_entity_poly.pdbx_strand_id
1 'polypeptide(L)'
;MFKKIWQIFVIFFCVICLSCEQKISEEDLNNYKKVMDVRLGHLGNAIIMQGRLLDAFNLRNDRADEDHFKEAEELIKGHLESFGRPDELRSLNIPNSSKIREIHNSLIDSSKLMIAGANSLEDNAWLGGSVSFAERNLDTARFKFQNAVKFLYSLKEQEGEVKPLMEHKEYDVGEKPEVEFLVD
;
A
#
# COMPACT_ATOMS: atom_id res chain seq x y z
N MET A 1 -25.27 -47.95 -14.86
CA MET A 1 -25.15 -46.88 -13.83
C MET A 1 -23.71 -46.54 -13.46
N PHE A 2 -22.79 -47.52 -13.36
CA PHE A 2 -21.39 -47.31 -12.94
C PHE A 2 -20.59 -46.25 -13.73
N LYS A 3 -20.75 -46.15 -15.07
CA LYS A 3 -20.05 -45.13 -15.88
C LYS A 3 -20.41 -43.68 -15.53
N LYS A 4 -21.67 -43.40 -15.20
CA LYS A 4 -22.11 -42.03 -14.83
C LYS A 4 -21.59 -41.63 -13.46
N ILE A 5 -21.54 -42.56 -12.51
CA ILE A 5 -20.99 -42.33 -11.16
C ILE A 5 -19.48 -42.09 -11.24
N TRP A 6 -18.76 -42.83 -12.08
CA TRP A 6 -17.33 -42.63 -12.27
C TRP A 6 -17.00 -41.28 -12.93
N GLN A 7 -17.79 -40.82 -13.90
CA GLN A 7 -17.65 -39.48 -14.49
C GLN A 7 -17.89 -38.37 -13.46
N ILE A 8 -18.88 -38.53 -12.56
CA ILE A 8 -19.13 -37.56 -11.48
C ILE A 8 -17.95 -37.53 -10.50
N PHE A 9 -17.38 -38.69 -10.15
CA PHE A 9 -16.19 -38.77 -9.30
C PHE A 9 -14.95 -38.12 -9.92
N VAL A 10 -14.73 -38.28 -11.23
CA VAL A 10 -13.62 -37.64 -11.96
C VAL A 10 -13.80 -36.12 -11.99
N ILE A 11 -15.02 -35.63 -12.25
CA ILE A 11 -15.30 -34.19 -12.24
C ILE A 11 -15.10 -33.61 -10.82
N PHE A 12 -15.57 -34.31 -9.79
CA PHE A 12 -15.39 -33.89 -8.40
C PHE A 12 -13.91 -33.87 -7.99
N PHE A 13 -13.13 -34.86 -8.42
CA PHE A 13 -11.68 -34.90 -8.17
C PHE A 13 -10.92 -33.78 -8.89
N CYS A 14 -11.30 -33.44 -10.14
CA CYS A 14 -10.73 -32.31 -10.87
C CYS A 14 -11.01 -30.96 -10.20
N VAL A 15 -12.19 -30.77 -9.59
CA VAL A 15 -12.51 -29.53 -8.85
C VAL A 15 -11.67 -29.41 -7.58
N ILE A 16 -11.39 -30.52 -6.88
CA ILE A 16 -10.56 -30.52 -5.67
C ILE A 16 -9.09 -30.23 -6.00
N CYS A 17 -8.56 -30.72 -7.13
CA CYS A 17 -7.18 -30.44 -7.56
C CYS A 17 -6.95 -28.97 -7.97
N LEU A 18 -8.00 -28.21 -8.32
CA LEU A 18 -7.89 -26.79 -8.65
C LEU A 18 -7.83 -25.88 -7.40
N SER A 19 -8.09 -26.42 -6.20
CA SER A 19 -8.03 -25.67 -4.94
C SER A 19 -6.73 -25.85 -4.15
N CYS A 20 -5.64 -26.25 -4.82
CA CYS A 20 -4.31 -26.07 -4.24
C CYS A 20 -4.02 -24.57 -4.10
N GLU A 21 -4.36 -24.01 -2.94
CA GLU A 21 -3.89 -22.70 -2.49
C GLU A 21 -2.37 -22.72 -2.59
N GLN A 22 -1.86 -22.03 -3.61
CA GLN A 22 -0.45 -22.10 -4.01
C GLN A 22 0.35 -21.36 -2.95
N LYS A 23 0.91 -22.10 -1.97
CA LYS A 23 1.83 -21.55 -0.98
C LYS A 23 2.93 -20.78 -1.71
N ILE A 24 3.00 -19.48 -1.45
CA ILE A 24 4.05 -18.61 -1.97
C ILE A 24 5.38 -19.10 -1.41
N SER A 25 6.37 -19.29 -2.29
CA SER A 25 7.72 -19.58 -1.84
C SER A 25 8.34 -18.34 -1.18
N GLU A 26 9.17 -18.55 -0.17
CA GLU A 26 9.87 -17.44 0.51
C GLU A 26 10.80 -16.69 -0.46
N GLU A 27 11.38 -17.40 -1.43
CA GLU A 27 12.19 -16.83 -2.49
C GLU A 27 11.38 -15.89 -3.39
N ASP A 28 10.20 -16.30 -3.85
CA ASP A 28 9.31 -15.45 -4.65
C ASP A 28 8.92 -14.19 -3.88
N LEU A 29 8.57 -14.33 -2.60
CA LEU A 29 8.21 -13.19 -1.76
C LEU A 29 9.37 -12.20 -1.62
N ASN A 30 10.59 -12.70 -1.37
CA ASN A 30 11.78 -11.87 -1.22
C ASN A 30 12.18 -11.20 -2.54
N ASN A 31 12.05 -11.89 -3.67
CA ASN A 31 12.31 -11.32 -4.99
C ASN A 31 11.29 -10.23 -5.33
N TYR A 32 10.02 -10.45 -5.04
CA TYR A 32 8.99 -9.42 -5.23
C TYR A 32 9.22 -8.20 -4.35
N LYS A 33 9.58 -8.40 -3.06
CA LYS A 33 9.95 -7.30 -2.16
C LYS A 33 11.09 -6.47 -2.72
N LYS A 34 12.18 -7.08 -3.18
CA LYS A 34 13.32 -6.35 -3.78
C LYS A 34 12.91 -5.44 -4.94
N VAL A 35 11.98 -5.89 -5.79
CA VAL A 35 11.49 -5.08 -6.92
C VAL A 35 10.60 -3.93 -6.46
N MET A 36 9.83 -4.14 -5.39
CA MET A 36 8.77 -3.22 -4.97
C MET A 36 9.10 -2.34 -3.76
N ASP A 37 10.13 -2.63 -2.97
CA ASP A 37 10.38 -2.01 -1.66
C ASP A 37 10.42 -0.47 -1.73
N VAL A 38 11.29 0.06 -2.58
CA VAL A 38 11.40 1.52 -2.81
C VAL A 38 10.08 2.09 -3.35
N ARG A 39 9.44 1.40 -4.29
CA ARG A 39 8.17 1.84 -4.90
C ARG A 39 7.06 1.92 -3.86
N LEU A 40 6.95 0.93 -2.98
CA LEU A 40 5.99 0.90 -1.89
C LEU A 40 6.19 2.07 -0.93
N GLY A 41 7.44 2.47 -0.67
CA GLY A 41 7.76 3.69 0.05
C GLY A 41 7.14 4.93 -0.60
N HIS A 42 7.30 5.09 -1.92
CA HIS A 42 6.71 6.23 -2.63
C HIS A 42 5.18 6.21 -2.64
N LEU A 43 4.54 5.06 -2.89
CA LEU A 43 3.08 4.96 -2.84
C LEU A 43 2.54 5.23 -1.43
N GLY A 44 3.20 4.73 -0.39
CA GLY A 44 2.86 5.01 1.00
C GLY A 44 2.94 6.50 1.32
N ASN A 45 4.01 7.16 0.88
CA ASN A 45 4.18 8.60 1.04
C ASN A 45 3.08 9.39 0.33
N ALA A 46 2.77 9.06 -0.93
CA ALA A 46 1.67 9.69 -1.66
C ALA A 46 0.32 9.59 -0.91
N ILE A 47 0.00 8.40 -0.38
CA ILE A 47 -1.23 8.15 0.40
C ILE A 47 -1.27 9.02 1.67
N ILE A 48 -0.15 9.10 2.40
CA ILE A 48 -0.06 9.90 3.63
C ILE A 48 -0.21 11.39 3.30
N MET A 49 0.50 11.88 2.29
CA MET A 49 0.49 13.29 1.91
C MET A 49 -0.87 13.72 1.39
N GLN A 50 -1.50 12.95 0.49
CA GLN A 50 -2.84 13.30 -0.01
C GLN A 50 -3.88 13.30 1.11
N GLY A 51 -3.77 12.38 2.09
CA GLY A 51 -4.63 12.41 3.28
C GLY A 51 -4.45 13.67 4.11
N ARG A 52 -3.20 14.02 4.42
CA ARG A 52 -2.89 15.26 5.15
C ARG A 52 -3.35 16.51 4.41
N LEU A 53 -3.26 16.50 3.09
CA LEU A 53 -3.69 17.60 2.25
C LEU A 53 -5.22 17.80 2.30
N LEU A 54 -5.98 16.71 2.19
CA LEU A 54 -7.44 16.72 2.34
C LEU A 54 -7.87 17.15 3.76
N ASP A 55 -7.19 16.64 4.79
CA ASP A 55 -7.44 17.03 6.18
C ASP A 55 -7.17 18.53 6.39
N ALA A 56 -6.07 19.05 5.84
CA ALA A 56 -5.71 20.47 5.93
C ALA A 56 -6.75 21.36 5.22
N PHE A 57 -7.21 20.94 4.04
CA PHE A 57 -8.28 21.63 3.32
C PHE A 57 -9.57 21.67 4.14
N ASN A 58 -10.02 20.54 4.68
CA ASN A 58 -11.24 20.45 5.47
C ASN A 58 -11.18 21.28 6.78
N LEU A 59 -9.99 21.39 7.39
CA LEU A 59 -9.81 22.13 8.63
C LEU A 59 -9.65 23.65 8.44
N ARG A 60 -8.98 24.10 7.36
CA ARG A 60 -8.54 25.49 7.20
C ARG A 60 -8.45 25.96 5.73
N ASN A 61 -9.45 25.67 4.90
CA ASN A 61 -9.52 26.21 3.53
C ASN A 61 -9.48 27.77 3.50
N ASP A 62 -9.88 28.44 4.57
CA ASP A 62 -9.88 29.91 4.68
C ASP A 62 -8.48 30.55 4.87
N ARG A 63 -7.43 29.74 5.13
CA ARG A 63 -6.10 30.23 5.54
C ARG A 63 -4.94 29.71 4.70
N ALA A 64 -5.16 28.71 3.86
CA ALA A 64 -4.10 28.13 3.05
C ALA A 64 -4.06 28.80 1.68
N ASP A 65 -2.90 29.35 1.33
CA ASP A 65 -2.65 29.93 0.01
C ASP A 65 -2.72 28.85 -1.08
N GLU A 66 -3.26 29.20 -2.25
CA GLU A 66 -3.45 28.29 -3.39
C GLU A 66 -2.13 27.62 -3.80
N ASP A 67 -1.02 28.37 -3.69
CA ASP A 67 0.32 27.89 -4.03
C ASP A 67 0.79 26.75 -3.12
N HIS A 68 0.39 26.71 -1.85
CA HIS A 68 0.75 25.60 -0.95
C HIS A 68 0.03 24.30 -1.31
N PHE A 69 -1.22 24.38 -1.78
CA PHE A 69 -1.94 23.21 -2.25
C PHE A 69 -1.30 22.65 -3.52
N LYS A 70 -0.94 23.52 -4.46
CA LYS A 70 -0.23 23.12 -5.69
C LYS A 70 1.12 22.47 -5.40
N GLU A 71 1.92 23.03 -4.48
CA GLU A 71 3.20 22.44 -4.10
C GLU A 71 3.00 21.02 -3.53
N ALA A 72 2.00 20.84 -2.65
CA ALA A 72 1.68 19.54 -2.10
C ALA A 72 1.18 18.55 -3.16
N GLU A 73 0.36 19.00 -4.12
CA GLU A 73 -0.10 18.19 -5.25
C GLU A 73 1.07 17.71 -6.12
N GLU A 74 2.01 18.60 -6.46
CA GLU A 74 3.20 18.24 -7.25
C GLU A 74 4.10 17.25 -6.51
N LEU A 75 4.28 17.39 -5.20
CA LEU A 75 4.98 16.40 -4.39
C LEU A 75 4.29 15.03 -4.42
N ILE A 76 2.96 15.01 -4.30
CA ILE A 76 2.18 13.77 -4.38
C ILE A 76 2.36 13.12 -5.76
N LYS A 77 2.26 13.89 -6.84
CA LYS A 77 2.47 13.41 -8.21
C LYS A 77 3.87 12.82 -8.40
N GLY A 78 4.92 13.51 -7.93
CA GLY A 78 6.29 13.00 -8.01
C GLY A 78 6.46 11.65 -7.30
N HIS A 79 5.78 11.43 -6.17
CA HIS A 79 5.75 10.13 -5.51
C HIS A 79 4.97 9.08 -6.29
N LEU A 80 3.83 9.43 -6.89
CA LEU A 80 3.06 8.50 -7.74
C LEU A 80 3.83 8.10 -9.00
N GLU A 81 4.59 9.02 -9.60
CA GLU A 81 5.49 8.73 -10.71
C GLU A 81 6.64 7.81 -10.30
N SER A 82 7.24 8.07 -9.13
CA SER A 82 8.32 7.24 -8.58
C SER A 82 7.84 5.83 -8.20
N PHE A 83 6.57 5.69 -7.79
CA PHE A 83 5.95 4.36 -7.65
C PHE A 83 5.92 3.62 -8.99
N GLY A 84 5.60 4.31 -10.08
CA GLY A 84 5.64 3.80 -11.46
C GLY A 84 4.28 3.90 -12.14
N ARG A 85 4.28 4.03 -13.47
CA ARG A 85 3.02 4.12 -14.22
C ARG A 85 2.29 2.78 -14.23
N PRO A 86 0.94 2.75 -14.20
CA PRO A 86 0.19 1.49 -14.14
C PRO A 86 0.49 0.48 -15.25
N ASP A 87 0.78 0.95 -16.47
CA ASP A 87 1.17 0.13 -17.62
C ASP A 87 2.59 -0.44 -17.46
N GLU A 88 3.53 0.38 -17.00
CA GLU A 88 4.90 -0.05 -16.69
C GLU A 88 4.92 -1.09 -15.57
N LEU A 89 4.16 -0.85 -14.50
CA LEU A 89 4.04 -1.77 -13.37
C LEU A 89 3.53 -3.14 -13.82
N ARG A 90 2.51 -3.19 -14.69
CA ARG A 90 2.00 -4.44 -15.26
C ARG A 90 3.03 -5.21 -16.07
N SER A 91 4.02 -4.52 -16.63
CA SER A 91 5.10 -5.12 -17.41
C SER A 91 6.29 -5.58 -16.56
N LEU A 92 6.29 -5.31 -15.25
CA LEU A 92 7.37 -5.74 -14.37
C LEU A 92 7.49 -7.26 -14.35
N ASN A 93 8.73 -7.72 -14.38
CA ASN A 93 9.04 -9.13 -14.18
C ASN A 93 8.84 -9.49 -12.70
N ILE A 94 7.65 -9.97 -12.36
CA ILE A 94 7.29 -10.42 -11.02
C ILE A 94 7.24 -11.95 -10.96
N PRO A 95 7.48 -12.55 -9.79
CA PRO A 95 7.35 -14.00 -9.61
C PRO A 95 6.00 -14.53 -10.06
N ASN A 96 6.00 -15.74 -10.64
CA ASN A 96 4.80 -16.39 -11.19
C ASN A 96 3.94 -17.04 -10.10
N SER A 97 3.45 -16.22 -9.16
CA SER A 97 2.47 -16.62 -8.15
C SER A 97 1.16 -15.86 -8.36
N SER A 98 0.04 -16.59 -8.30
CA SER A 98 -1.30 -16.01 -8.40
C SER A 98 -1.54 -14.96 -7.30
N LYS A 99 -1.08 -15.25 -6.08
CA LYS A 99 -1.24 -14.35 -4.93
C LYS A 99 -0.37 -13.10 -5.02
N ILE A 100 0.89 -13.24 -5.47
CA ILE A 100 1.76 -12.08 -5.75
C ILE A 100 1.13 -11.20 -6.83
N ARG A 101 0.58 -11.81 -7.89
CA ARG A 101 -0.11 -11.06 -8.97
C ARG A 101 -1.36 -10.34 -8.46
N GLU A 102 -2.14 -10.95 -7.57
CA GLU A 102 -3.30 -10.32 -6.93
C GLU A 102 -2.87 -9.08 -6.14
N ILE A 103 -1.84 -9.19 -5.31
CA ILE A 103 -1.29 -8.08 -4.52
C ILE A 103 -0.75 -6.98 -5.43
N HIS A 104 0.00 -7.36 -6.45
CA HIS A 104 0.57 -6.43 -7.41
C HIS A 104 -0.52 -5.62 -8.11
N ASN A 105 -1.58 -6.28 -8.58
CA ASN A 105 -2.74 -5.61 -9.17
C ASN A 105 -3.45 -4.70 -8.16
N SER A 106 -3.56 -5.11 -6.89
CA SER A 106 -4.14 -4.28 -5.83
C SER A 106 -3.36 -2.97 -5.61
N LEU A 107 -2.03 -3.04 -5.67
CA LEU A 107 -1.16 -1.86 -5.55
C LEU A 107 -1.27 -0.94 -6.77
N ILE A 108 -1.36 -1.51 -7.98
CA ILE A 108 -1.62 -0.74 -9.20
C ILE A 108 -2.98 -0.03 -9.12
N ASP A 109 -4.01 -0.73 -8.66
CA ASP A 109 -5.33 -0.13 -8.47
C ASP A 109 -5.31 0.99 -7.43
N SER A 110 -4.56 0.81 -6.34
CA SER A 110 -4.34 1.85 -5.33
C SER A 110 -3.73 3.11 -5.97
N SER A 111 -2.66 2.96 -6.75
CA SER A 111 -2.05 4.08 -7.48
C SER A 111 -3.01 4.75 -8.45
N LYS A 112 -3.83 4.01 -9.21
CA LYS A 112 -4.81 4.60 -10.12
C LYS A 112 -5.86 5.44 -9.39
N LEU A 113 -6.33 4.96 -8.23
CA LEU A 113 -7.28 5.70 -7.40
C LEU A 113 -6.65 7.00 -6.90
N MET A 114 -5.40 6.94 -6.46
CA MET A 114 -4.63 8.11 -6.03
C MET A 114 -4.46 9.13 -7.17
N ILE A 115 -4.03 8.69 -8.35
CA ILE A 115 -3.91 9.53 -9.54
C ILE A 115 -5.26 10.17 -9.89
N ALA A 116 -6.35 9.39 -9.89
CA ALA A 116 -7.68 9.92 -10.18
C ALA A 116 -8.12 10.96 -9.13
N GLY A 117 -7.82 10.74 -7.85
CA GLY A 117 -8.10 11.70 -6.79
C GLY A 117 -7.28 12.98 -6.95
N ALA A 118 -5.97 12.87 -7.20
CA ALA A 118 -5.07 14.01 -7.38
C ALA A 118 -5.49 14.86 -8.58
N ASN A 119 -5.71 14.25 -9.76
CA ASN A 119 -6.16 14.96 -10.95
C ASN A 119 -7.53 15.63 -10.72
N SER A 120 -8.44 14.97 -9.98
CA SER A 120 -9.73 15.57 -9.68
C SER A 120 -9.61 16.84 -8.82
N LEU A 121 -8.67 16.89 -7.87
CA LEU A 121 -8.43 18.06 -7.03
C LEU A 121 -7.89 19.22 -7.86
N GLU A 122 -6.87 18.94 -8.68
CA GLU A 122 -6.22 19.89 -9.58
C GLU A 122 -7.20 20.45 -10.63
N ASP A 123 -7.84 19.57 -11.42
CA ASP A 123 -8.70 19.95 -12.55
C ASP A 123 -9.92 20.77 -12.13
N ASN A 124 -10.36 20.61 -10.88
CA ASN A 124 -11.56 21.25 -10.36
C ASN A 124 -11.27 22.30 -9.29
N ALA A 125 -10.00 22.71 -9.12
CA ALA A 125 -9.60 23.74 -8.14
C ALA A 125 -10.25 23.53 -6.76
N TRP A 126 -10.21 22.29 -6.25
CA TRP A 126 -10.70 21.94 -4.91
C TRP A 126 -12.20 22.21 -4.65
N LEU A 127 -13.04 22.26 -5.70
CA LEU A 127 -14.50 22.34 -5.53
C LEU A 127 -15.06 21.14 -4.75
N GLY A 128 -16.07 21.34 -3.91
CA GLY A 128 -16.51 20.30 -2.94
C GLY A 128 -16.80 18.91 -3.52
N GLY A 129 -17.27 18.81 -4.76
CA GLY A 129 -17.48 17.52 -5.44
C GLY A 129 -16.18 16.75 -5.75
N SER A 130 -15.08 17.45 -6.07
CA SER A 130 -13.78 16.83 -6.31
C SER A 130 -13.09 16.38 -5.03
N VAL A 131 -13.27 17.14 -3.94
CA VAL A 131 -12.73 16.79 -2.61
C VAL A 131 -13.34 15.48 -2.11
N SER A 132 -14.66 15.36 -2.10
CA SER A 132 -15.31 14.10 -1.67
C SER A 132 -14.97 12.91 -2.58
N PHE A 133 -14.76 13.13 -3.88
CA PHE A 133 -14.28 12.10 -4.79
C PHE A 133 -12.85 11.65 -4.45
N ALA A 134 -11.96 12.61 -4.19
CA ALA A 134 -10.58 12.35 -3.78
C ALA A 134 -10.49 11.62 -2.44
N GLU A 135 -11.28 12.00 -1.44
CA GLU A 135 -11.38 11.31 -0.14
C GLU A 135 -11.78 9.85 -0.30
N ARG A 136 -12.86 9.58 -1.06
CA ARG A 136 -13.31 8.21 -1.31
C ARG A 136 -12.24 7.36 -1.99
N ASN A 137 -11.55 7.94 -2.98
CA ASN A 137 -10.48 7.24 -3.69
C ASN A 137 -9.28 6.99 -2.78
N LEU A 138 -8.91 7.97 -1.96
CA LEU A 138 -7.85 7.84 -0.96
C LEU A 138 -8.14 6.72 0.03
N ASP A 139 -9.35 6.66 0.60
CA ASP A 139 -9.71 5.61 1.56
C ASP A 139 -9.62 4.21 0.92
N THR A 140 -10.12 4.10 -0.30
CA THR A 140 -10.06 2.83 -1.05
C THR A 140 -8.61 2.45 -1.39
N ALA A 141 -7.80 3.42 -1.83
CA ALA A 141 -6.39 3.23 -2.13
C ALA A 141 -5.58 2.83 -0.90
N ARG A 142 -5.82 3.51 0.23
CA ARG A 142 -5.21 3.24 1.53
C ARG A 142 -5.53 1.82 2.00
N PHE A 143 -6.81 1.41 1.94
CA PHE A 143 -7.21 0.06 2.32
C PHE A 143 -6.51 -1.02 1.47
N LYS A 144 -6.48 -0.84 0.15
CA LYS A 144 -5.78 -1.76 -0.77
C LYS A 144 -4.28 -1.85 -0.46
N PHE A 145 -3.63 -0.70 -0.24
CA PHE A 145 -2.22 -0.62 0.09
C PHE A 145 -1.89 -1.28 1.43
N GLN A 146 -2.65 -0.99 2.48
CA GLN A 146 -2.45 -1.56 3.82
C GLN A 146 -2.58 -3.09 3.80
N ASN A 147 -3.58 -3.63 3.11
CA ASN A 147 -3.73 -5.07 2.98
C ASN A 147 -2.57 -5.72 2.20
N ALA A 148 -2.11 -5.07 1.13
CA ALA A 148 -0.95 -5.52 0.37
C ALA A 148 0.32 -5.53 1.23
N VAL A 149 0.62 -4.44 1.94
CA VAL A 149 1.80 -4.33 2.81
C VAL A 149 1.74 -5.33 3.96
N LYS A 150 0.59 -5.46 4.63
CA LYS A 150 0.39 -6.44 5.72
C LYS A 150 0.69 -7.86 5.26
N PHE A 151 0.25 -8.20 4.06
CA PHE A 151 0.55 -9.50 3.47
C PHE A 151 2.04 -9.64 3.13
N LEU A 152 2.61 -8.69 2.37
CA LEU A 152 3.97 -8.80 1.85
C LEU A 152 4.99 -8.88 2.96
N TYR A 153 4.89 -7.95 3.90
CA TYR A 153 5.86 -7.90 4.98
C TYR A 153 5.60 -8.94 6.02
N SER A 154 4.50 -9.71 5.90
CA SER A 154 3.99 -10.64 6.89
C SER A 154 4.37 -10.05 8.23
N LEU A 155 3.62 -9.06 8.70
CA LEU A 155 3.60 -8.83 10.12
C LEU A 155 3.06 -10.14 10.72
N LYS A 156 3.91 -11.18 10.77
CA LYS A 156 4.13 -11.93 11.98
C LYS A 156 4.12 -10.80 12.98
N GLU A 157 3.04 -10.72 13.71
CA GLU A 157 3.16 -10.64 15.14
C GLU A 157 4.44 -11.40 15.48
N GLN A 158 5.60 -10.71 15.42
CA GLN A 158 6.62 -10.95 16.39
C GLN A 158 5.80 -10.83 17.66
N GLU A 159 5.61 -11.98 18.31
CA GLU A 159 5.05 -12.15 19.64
C GLU A 159 5.88 -11.32 20.60
N GLY A 160 5.68 -10.04 20.47
CA GLY A 160 6.50 -8.94 20.91
C GLY A 160 5.55 -7.79 20.67
N GLU A 161 4.51 -7.76 21.50
CA GLU A 161 3.71 -6.57 21.71
C GLU A 161 4.69 -5.40 21.65
N VAL A 162 4.56 -4.51 20.68
CA VAL A 162 5.15 -3.19 20.81
C VAL A 162 4.31 -2.49 21.87
N LYS A 163 4.45 -2.95 23.11
CA LYS A 163 4.01 -2.24 24.28
C LYS A 163 4.90 -1.00 24.31
N PRO A 164 4.33 0.21 24.34
CA PRO A 164 5.14 1.37 24.69
C PRO A 164 5.87 1.05 25.99
N LEU A 165 7.18 1.30 26.03
CA LEU A 165 7.95 1.21 27.27
C LEU A 165 7.31 2.21 28.25
N MET A 166 6.50 1.67 29.18
CA MET A 166 5.77 2.49 30.16
C MET A 166 6.71 3.08 31.22
N GLU A 167 7.92 2.52 31.33
CA GLU A 167 8.95 2.97 32.25
C GLU A 167 10.07 3.64 31.46
N HIS A 168 10.26 4.93 31.70
CA HIS A 168 11.44 5.64 31.23
C HIS A 168 12.62 5.24 32.11
N LYS A 169 13.78 4.94 31.51
CA LYS A 169 15.03 4.82 32.26
C LYS A 169 15.35 6.20 32.81
N GLU A 170 15.23 6.37 34.13
CA GLU A 170 15.70 7.59 34.79
C GLU A 170 17.23 7.58 34.77
N TYR A 171 17.81 8.69 34.32
CA TYR A 171 19.25 8.90 34.27
C TYR A 171 19.64 9.84 35.40
N ASP A 172 20.75 9.56 36.07
CA ASP A 172 21.29 10.48 37.06
C ASP A 172 21.75 11.78 36.38
N VAL A 173 21.67 12.90 37.10
CA VAL A 173 22.03 14.22 36.57
C VAL A 173 23.51 14.23 36.15
N GLY A 174 23.75 14.20 34.84
CA GLY A 174 25.08 14.16 34.24
C GLY A 174 25.35 12.96 33.34
N GLU A 175 24.49 11.92 33.38
CA GLU A 175 24.57 10.81 32.44
C GLU A 175 24.04 11.21 31.05
N LYS A 176 24.75 10.77 30.00
CA LYS A 176 24.29 10.88 28.62
C LYS A 176 23.81 9.50 28.17
N PRO A 177 22.63 9.40 27.53
CA PRO A 177 22.16 8.13 27.01
C PRO A 177 23.15 7.59 25.97
N GLU A 178 23.52 6.32 26.10
CA GLU A 178 24.29 5.63 25.07
C GLU A 178 23.40 5.50 23.83
N VAL A 179 23.83 6.13 22.74
CA VAL A 179 23.17 6.02 21.45
C VAL A 179 23.73 4.77 20.78
N GLU A 180 23.03 3.64 20.90
CA GLU A 180 23.25 2.52 19.98
C GLU A 180 22.77 2.99 18.60
N PHE A 181 23.69 3.58 17.84
CA PHE A 181 23.53 3.70 16.41
C PHE A 181 23.40 2.28 15.87
N LEU A 182 22.26 1.97 15.22
CA LEU A 182 22.13 0.78 14.40
C LEU A 182 23.21 0.87 13.32
N VAL A 183 24.31 0.16 13.53
CA VAL A 183 25.39 0.01 12.56
C VAL A 183 24.90 -0.98 11.50
N ASP A 184 24.80 -0.46 10.27
CA ASP A 184 24.67 -1.10 8.94
C ASP A 184 24.11 -2.53 8.83
#